data_AF-B3G1U1-F1
#
_entry.id   AF-B3G1U1-F1
#
_cell.length_a   1.000
_cell.length_b   1.000
_cell.length_c   1.000
_cell.angle_alpha   90.00
_cell.angle_beta   90.00
_cell.angle_gamma   90.00
#
_symmetry.space_group_name_H-M   'P 1'
#
loop_
_entity.id
_entity.type
_entity.pdbx_description
1 polymer ?
#
loop_
_entity_poly.entity_id
_entity_poly.type
_entity_poly.pdbx_seq_one_letter_code
_entity_poly.pdbx_strand_id
1 'polypeptide(L)'
;MRLNTGITRHTDWKDDMRFIIKLAATVVAGALLAGCGGEDFTGSYRAKNPSNSKVELVLNIHGNEAELIGQELGTGRIKPLVKMTVSVKDGKLLLDDVNSSERLAMKRNVDEQSLDCLNCKILRIEDDTVWKYDPKGPYDVDQMLKDQASRDEEELNAELAKIQEKALQQGMRDLEAPKLTPYEGDWVYQRTTKQDPLTIMTIWRKSQIKSWSFKFETMDRLGHEVPGFEVTEAGLKIGTGPKAHLYSLSPDKKTLTCMDCTKPERWLKADPNKDLSDRYYARQMAGNP
;
A
#
# COMPACT_ATOMS: atom_id res chain seq x y z
N MET A 1 22.20 18.90 11.36
CA MET A 1 22.34 17.77 10.41
C MET A 1 20.99 17.59 9.73
N ARG A 2 20.96 17.71 8.40
CA ARG A 2 19.74 17.84 7.59
C ARG A 2 18.91 16.55 7.61
N LEU A 3 17.59 16.72 7.77
CA LEU A 3 16.55 15.69 7.67
C LEU A 3 16.56 15.07 6.27
N ASN A 4 16.68 13.74 6.22
CA ASN A 4 16.56 12.96 5.00
C ASN A 4 15.12 12.44 4.92
N THR A 5 14.22 13.22 4.32
CA THR A 5 12.87 12.78 3.98
C THR A 5 12.95 11.90 2.74
N GLY A 6 12.93 10.58 2.95
CA GLY A 6 12.79 9.60 1.89
C GLY A 6 11.40 9.69 1.28
N ILE A 7 11.24 10.58 0.30
CA ILE A 7 10.12 10.52 -0.66
C ILE A 7 10.39 9.29 -1.52
N THR A 8 9.63 8.22 -1.29
CA THR A 8 9.49 7.12 -2.23
C THR A 8 9.06 7.72 -3.57
N ARG A 9 9.97 7.65 -4.55
CA ARG A 9 9.65 7.98 -5.93
C ARG A 9 8.50 7.08 -6.37
N HIS A 10 7.32 7.66 -6.52
CA HIS A 10 6.37 7.17 -7.50
C HIS A 10 7.13 7.08 -8.82
N THR A 11 7.24 5.87 -9.36
CA THR A 11 7.65 5.65 -10.74
C THR A 11 6.61 6.34 -11.61
N ASP A 12 6.96 7.54 -12.04
CA ASP A 12 6.21 8.39 -12.95
C ASP A 12 6.09 7.65 -14.29
N TRP A 13 4.88 7.17 -14.60
CA TRP A 13 4.54 6.43 -15.81
C TRP A 13 4.55 7.30 -17.08
N LYS A 14 5.08 8.53 -17.01
CA LYS A 14 5.19 9.45 -18.13
C LYS A 14 6.32 9.12 -19.11
N ASP A 15 7.35 8.37 -18.70
CA ASP A 15 8.56 8.27 -19.53
C ASP A 15 8.49 7.26 -20.69
N ASP A 16 7.48 6.38 -20.76
CA ASP A 16 7.38 5.38 -21.85
C ASP A 16 6.40 5.72 -23.00
N MET A 17 5.69 6.86 -22.92
CA MET A 17 4.92 7.40 -24.06
C MET A 17 4.93 8.93 -24.05
N ARG A 18 5.99 9.53 -24.61
CA ARG A 18 6.03 10.96 -24.90
C ARG A 18 5.20 11.28 -26.15
N PHE A 19 3.98 11.75 -25.95
CA PHE A 19 3.25 12.53 -26.95
C PHE A 19 3.31 14.02 -26.55
N ILE A 20 4.03 14.82 -27.32
CA ILE A 20 3.98 16.29 -27.26
C ILE A 20 2.94 16.74 -28.28
N ILE A 21 1.78 17.21 -27.83
CA ILE A 21 0.76 17.79 -28.72
C ILE A 21 0.44 19.22 -28.27
N LYS A 22 0.71 20.18 -29.16
CA LYS A 22 0.30 21.58 -29.04
C LYS A 22 -1.15 21.70 -29.50
N LEU A 23 -1.97 22.37 -28.70
CA LEU A 23 -3.39 22.58 -28.94
C LEU A 23 -3.65 23.65 -30.00
N ALA A 24 -4.50 23.33 -30.97
CA ALA A 24 -5.31 24.29 -31.72
C ALA A 24 -6.66 23.61 -32.04
N ALA A 25 -7.72 24.07 -31.39
CA ALA A 25 -9.08 23.55 -31.57
C ALA A 25 -9.66 24.05 -32.89
N THR A 26 -10.14 23.14 -33.73
CA THR A 26 -10.98 23.48 -34.89
C THR A 26 -12.26 22.66 -34.78
N VAL A 27 -13.40 23.35 -34.63
CA VAL A 27 -14.72 22.72 -34.57
C VAL A 27 -15.21 22.50 -36.00
N VAL A 28 -15.39 21.23 -36.40
CA VAL A 28 -16.08 20.88 -37.63
C VAL A 28 -17.38 20.19 -37.26
N ALA A 29 -18.50 20.87 -37.53
CA ALA A 29 -19.83 20.30 -37.45
C ALA A 29 -20.09 19.45 -38.70
N GLY A 30 -20.31 18.16 -38.53
CA GLY A 30 -20.74 17.23 -39.59
C GLY A 30 -22.07 16.60 -39.24
N ALA A 31 -23.06 16.73 -40.13
CA ALA A 31 -24.39 16.16 -39.99
C ALA A 31 -24.35 14.63 -40.12
N LEU A 32 -25.00 13.92 -39.18
CA LEU A 32 -25.14 12.47 -39.19
C LEU A 32 -26.37 12.06 -40.01
N LEU A 33 -26.13 11.33 -41.11
CA LEU A 33 -27.15 10.53 -41.77
C LEU A 33 -27.27 9.20 -41.01
N ALA A 34 -28.41 8.99 -40.37
CA ALA A 34 -28.74 7.73 -39.71
C ALA A 34 -29.08 6.65 -40.77
N GLY A 35 -28.19 5.67 -40.93
CA GLY A 35 -28.46 4.42 -41.62
C GLY A 35 -28.82 3.33 -40.61
N CYS A 36 -30.09 2.96 -40.53
CA CYS A 36 -30.55 1.80 -39.76
C CYS A 36 -30.19 0.51 -40.51
N GLY A 37 -29.39 -0.36 -39.89
CA GLY A 37 -29.04 -1.69 -40.41
C GLY A 37 -27.56 -2.10 -40.28
N GLY A 38 -26.74 -1.36 -39.52
CA GLY A 38 -25.34 -1.71 -39.27
C GLY A 38 -25.18 -2.80 -38.21
N GLU A 39 -24.15 -3.63 -38.35
CA GLU A 39 -23.67 -4.52 -37.29
C GLU A 39 -23.41 -3.72 -36.00
N ASP A 40 -23.96 -4.16 -34.88
CA ASP A 40 -23.74 -3.56 -33.57
C ASP A 40 -22.46 -4.11 -32.96
N PHE A 41 -21.52 -3.24 -32.59
CA PHE A 41 -20.25 -3.58 -31.93
C PHE A 41 -20.20 -3.07 -30.48
N THR A 42 -21.33 -2.61 -29.93
CA THR A 42 -21.41 -2.13 -28.55
C THR A 42 -21.05 -3.24 -27.57
N GLY A 43 -20.16 -2.94 -26.63
CA GLY A 43 -19.65 -3.92 -25.67
C GLY A 43 -18.24 -3.61 -25.19
N SER A 44 -17.70 -4.47 -24.33
CA SER A 44 -16.29 -4.41 -23.94
C SER A 44 -15.54 -5.62 -24.47
N TYR A 45 -14.27 -5.40 -24.80
CA TYR A 45 -13.40 -6.40 -25.39
C TYR A 45 -12.02 -6.33 -24.76
N ARG A 46 -11.41 -7.49 -24.48
CA ARG A 46 -10.15 -7.58 -23.75
C ARG A 46 -9.07 -8.24 -24.57
N ALA A 47 -7.88 -7.65 -24.51
CA ALA A 47 -6.67 -8.24 -25.05
C ALA A 47 -5.53 -8.13 -24.05
N LYS A 48 -4.65 -9.13 -24.03
CA LYS A 48 -3.41 -9.07 -23.25
C LYS A 48 -2.54 -7.96 -23.80
N ASN A 49 -1.89 -7.19 -22.92
CA ASN A 49 -0.87 -6.24 -23.35
C ASN A 49 0.48 -6.97 -23.54
N PRO A 50 0.99 -7.11 -24.78
CA PRO A 50 2.27 -7.79 -25.01
C PRO A 50 3.46 -7.01 -24.45
N SER A 51 3.34 -5.68 -24.29
CA SER A 51 4.41 -4.83 -23.76
C SER A 51 4.45 -4.81 -22.23
N ASN A 52 3.36 -5.19 -21.55
CA ASN A 52 3.30 -5.22 -20.09
C ASN A 52 2.33 -6.30 -19.61
N SER A 53 2.86 -7.44 -19.18
CA SER A 53 2.07 -8.59 -18.72
C SER A 53 1.24 -8.33 -17.46
N LYS A 54 1.45 -7.20 -16.77
CA LYS A 54 0.65 -6.77 -15.61
C LYS A 54 -0.54 -5.89 -16.01
N VAL A 55 -0.71 -5.58 -17.28
CA VAL A 55 -1.79 -4.74 -17.78
C VAL A 55 -2.58 -5.51 -18.83
N GLU A 56 -3.89 -5.45 -18.73
CA GLU A 56 -4.81 -5.87 -19.77
C GLU A 56 -5.34 -4.64 -20.49
N LEU A 57 -5.51 -4.73 -21.81
CA LEU A 57 -6.15 -3.68 -22.59
C LEU A 57 -7.64 -4.00 -22.71
N VAL A 58 -8.46 -2.99 -22.48
CA VAL A 58 -9.91 -3.06 -22.58
C VAL A 58 -10.35 -2.02 -23.62
N LEU A 59 -10.91 -2.51 -24.72
CA LEU A 59 -11.60 -1.69 -25.70
C LEU A 59 -13.08 -1.67 -25.31
N ASN A 60 -13.57 -0.50 -24.94
CA ASN A 60 -14.93 -0.29 -24.47
C ASN A 60 -15.68 0.52 -25.53
N ILE A 61 -16.81 0.02 -26.04
CA ILE A 61 -17.54 0.63 -27.16
C ILE A 61 -18.97 0.93 -26.71
N HIS A 62 -19.36 2.18 -26.88
CA HIS A 62 -20.68 2.74 -26.57
C HIS A 62 -21.28 3.36 -27.84
N GLY A 63 -21.91 2.54 -28.69
CA GLY A 63 -22.51 3.02 -29.93
C GLY A 63 -21.50 3.71 -30.85
N ASN A 64 -21.53 5.04 -30.92
CA ASN A 64 -20.67 5.86 -31.77
C ASN A 64 -19.37 6.34 -31.08
N GLU A 65 -19.13 5.97 -29.83
CA GLU A 65 -17.93 6.32 -29.05
C GLU A 65 -17.24 5.08 -28.51
N ALA A 66 -15.93 5.17 -28.28
CA ALA A 66 -15.16 4.10 -27.65
C ALA A 66 -13.99 4.63 -26.84
N GLU A 67 -13.57 3.86 -25.83
CA GLU A 67 -12.35 4.10 -25.07
C GLU A 67 -11.43 2.89 -25.09
N LEU A 68 -10.13 3.17 -25.21
CA LEU A 68 -9.09 2.20 -24.89
C LEU A 68 -8.61 2.46 -23.46
N ILE A 69 -8.67 1.42 -22.62
CA ILE A 69 -8.34 1.49 -21.20
C ILE A 69 -7.25 0.47 -20.91
N GLY A 70 -6.23 0.86 -20.16
CA GLY A 70 -5.31 -0.07 -19.52
C GLY A 70 -5.83 -0.43 -18.14
N GLN A 71 -6.03 -1.72 -17.86
CA GLN A 71 -6.41 -2.22 -16.54
C GLN A 71 -5.27 -3.00 -15.90
N GLU A 72 -4.84 -2.58 -14.72
CA GLU A 72 -3.82 -3.30 -13.95
C GLU A 72 -4.37 -4.62 -13.39
N LEU A 73 -3.65 -5.70 -13.67
CA LEU A 73 -3.93 -7.02 -13.12
C LEU A 73 -3.57 -7.04 -11.62
N GLY A 74 -4.51 -7.52 -10.81
CA GLY A 74 -4.36 -7.65 -9.35
C GLY A 74 -5.01 -6.50 -8.57
N THR A 75 -4.79 -5.24 -8.97
CA THR A 75 -5.43 -4.08 -8.33
C THR A 75 -6.76 -3.72 -9.00
N GLY A 76 -6.93 -4.07 -10.28
CA GLY A 76 -8.08 -3.69 -11.09
C GLY A 76 -8.14 -2.21 -11.44
N ARG A 77 -7.09 -1.43 -11.12
CA ARG A 77 -7.02 0.00 -11.40
C ARG A 77 -7.07 0.25 -12.90
N ILE A 78 -7.78 1.29 -13.30
CA ILE A 78 -7.92 1.65 -14.71
C ILE A 78 -7.20 2.95 -15.02
N LYS A 79 -6.68 3.02 -16.25
CA LYS A 79 -6.10 4.20 -16.86
C LYS A 79 -6.67 4.37 -18.27
N PRO A 80 -7.44 5.42 -18.55
CA PRO A 80 -7.83 5.76 -19.90
C PRO A 80 -6.59 6.04 -20.74
N LEU A 81 -6.50 5.44 -21.91
CA LEU A 81 -5.37 5.58 -22.82
C LEU A 81 -5.77 6.44 -24.03
N VAL A 82 -6.90 6.13 -24.66
CA VAL A 82 -7.37 6.77 -25.90
C VAL A 82 -8.89 6.87 -25.89
N LYS A 83 -9.45 7.96 -26.43
CA LYS A 83 -10.88 8.08 -26.78
C LYS A 83 -11.02 8.07 -28.29
N MET A 84 -12.02 7.40 -28.81
CA MET A 84 -12.21 7.16 -30.24
C MET A 84 -13.65 7.38 -30.65
N THR A 85 -13.87 7.85 -31.87
CA THR A 85 -15.19 7.79 -32.53
C THR A 85 -15.33 6.48 -33.30
N VAL A 86 -16.52 5.91 -33.27
CA VAL A 86 -16.85 4.62 -33.88
C VAL A 86 -17.62 4.86 -35.18
N SER A 87 -17.23 4.16 -36.24
CA SER A 87 -18.01 4.01 -37.46
C SER A 87 -17.94 2.58 -37.98
N VAL A 88 -19.00 2.14 -38.68
CA VAL A 88 -19.06 0.80 -39.28
C VAL A 88 -19.17 0.93 -40.79
N LYS A 89 -18.29 0.25 -41.51
CA LYS A 89 -18.27 0.25 -42.98
C LYS A 89 -17.80 -1.11 -43.52
N ASP A 90 -18.51 -1.66 -44.48
CA ASP A 90 -18.16 -2.92 -45.16
C ASP A 90 -17.91 -4.10 -44.17
N GLY A 91 -18.73 -4.20 -43.11
CA GLY A 91 -18.60 -5.22 -42.06
C GLY A 91 -17.37 -5.04 -41.14
N LYS A 92 -16.75 -3.85 -41.16
CA LYS A 92 -15.60 -3.50 -40.33
C LYS A 92 -15.96 -2.38 -39.38
N LEU A 93 -15.52 -2.55 -38.14
CA LEU A 93 -15.53 -1.53 -37.10
C LEU A 93 -14.28 -0.65 -37.29
N LEU A 94 -14.48 0.65 -37.45
CA LEU A 94 -13.43 1.66 -37.55
C LEU A 94 -13.49 2.57 -36.33
N LEU A 95 -12.34 2.72 -35.68
CA LEU A 95 -12.17 3.48 -34.45
C LEU A 95 -11.13 4.57 -34.72
N ASP A 96 -11.58 5.80 -34.82
CA ASP A 96 -10.74 6.97 -35.08
C ASP A 96 -10.39 7.66 -33.77
N ASP A 97 -9.09 7.80 -33.45
CA ASP A 97 -8.66 8.56 -32.27
C ASP A 97 -9.10 10.02 -32.41
N VAL A 98 -9.76 10.55 -31.38
CA VAL A 98 -10.24 11.94 -31.36
C VAL A 98 -9.11 12.96 -31.30
N ASN A 99 -7.90 12.53 -30.91
CA ASN A 99 -6.74 13.40 -30.73
C ASN A 99 -5.64 13.22 -31.78
N SER A 100 -5.79 12.28 -32.72
CA SER A 100 -4.79 12.01 -33.77
C SER A 100 -5.45 11.56 -35.07
N SER A 101 -4.64 11.27 -36.09
CA SER A 101 -5.12 10.68 -37.34
C SER A 101 -5.03 9.15 -37.34
N GLU A 102 -4.73 8.55 -36.19
CA GLU A 102 -4.64 7.09 -36.07
C GLU A 102 -6.03 6.47 -36.11
N ARG A 103 -6.15 5.37 -36.87
CA ARG A 103 -7.37 4.59 -36.99
C ARG A 103 -7.09 3.13 -36.69
N LEU A 104 -7.84 2.58 -35.75
CA LEU A 104 -7.88 1.16 -35.48
C LEU A 104 -9.04 0.53 -36.25
N ALA A 105 -8.80 -0.60 -36.89
CA ALA A 105 -9.79 -1.33 -37.67
C ALA A 105 -9.93 -2.75 -37.12
N MET A 106 -11.18 -3.16 -36.91
CA MET A 106 -11.56 -4.42 -36.29
C MET A 106 -12.63 -5.09 -37.16
N LYS A 107 -12.74 -6.42 -37.06
CA LYS A 107 -13.87 -7.19 -37.61
C LYS A 107 -14.36 -8.19 -36.57
N ARG A 108 -15.60 -8.67 -36.71
CA ARG A 108 -16.08 -9.82 -35.94
C ARG A 108 -15.17 -11.03 -36.16
N ASN A 109 -14.81 -11.70 -35.08
CA ASN A 109 -14.17 -13.02 -35.13
C ASN A 109 -15.20 -14.09 -35.54
N VAL A 110 -14.72 -15.30 -35.84
CA VAL A 110 -15.54 -16.49 -36.17
C VAL A 110 -16.53 -16.85 -35.06
N ASP A 111 -16.24 -16.52 -33.80
CA ASP A 111 -17.16 -16.74 -32.68
C ASP A 111 -18.32 -15.72 -32.60
N GLU A 112 -18.39 -14.78 -33.56
CA GLU A 112 -19.37 -13.70 -33.69
C GLU A 112 -19.44 -12.72 -32.50
N GLN A 113 -18.67 -12.96 -31.44
CA GLN A 113 -18.67 -12.15 -30.22
C GLN A 113 -17.37 -11.39 -30.07
N SER A 114 -16.22 -12.01 -30.31
CA SER A 114 -14.89 -11.41 -30.21
C SER A 114 -14.56 -10.57 -31.45
N LEU A 115 -13.47 -9.82 -31.38
CA LEU A 115 -12.97 -9.01 -32.49
C LEU A 115 -11.57 -9.45 -32.91
N ASP A 116 -11.35 -9.53 -34.22
CA ASP A 116 -10.02 -9.62 -34.80
C ASP A 116 -9.52 -8.23 -35.14
N CYS A 117 -8.31 -7.92 -34.69
CA CYS A 117 -7.69 -6.65 -34.97
C CYS A 117 -6.93 -6.63 -36.29
N LEU A 118 -7.35 -5.77 -37.22
CA LEU A 118 -6.82 -5.76 -38.59
C LEU A 118 -5.52 -4.96 -38.74
N ASN A 119 -5.22 -4.06 -37.79
CA ASN A 119 -4.03 -3.20 -37.83
C ASN A 119 -3.53 -2.82 -36.42
N CYS A 120 -3.48 -3.79 -35.51
CA CYS A 120 -3.11 -3.60 -34.10
C CYS A 120 -1.65 -3.23 -33.85
N LYS A 121 -0.79 -3.28 -34.88
CA LYS A 121 0.58 -2.77 -34.79
C LYS A 121 0.67 -1.32 -34.33
N ILE A 122 -0.37 -0.50 -34.57
CA ILE A 122 -0.45 0.88 -34.05
C ILE A 122 -0.47 0.91 -32.52
N LEU A 123 -1.01 -0.13 -31.89
CA LEU A 123 -1.00 -0.34 -30.44
C LEU A 123 0.21 -1.17 -29.96
N ARG A 124 1.17 -1.48 -30.84
CA ARG A 124 2.29 -2.41 -30.61
C ARG A 124 1.83 -3.82 -30.25
N ILE A 125 0.71 -4.25 -30.82
CA ILE A 125 0.14 -5.59 -30.68
C ILE A 125 0.22 -6.28 -32.05
N GLU A 126 0.31 -7.60 -32.07
CA GLU A 126 0.26 -8.36 -33.33
C GLU A 126 -1.10 -8.15 -34.02
N ASP A 127 -1.07 -8.00 -35.35
CA ASP A 127 -2.30 -8.05 -36.15
C ASP A 127 -2.94 -9.44 -35.96
N ASP A 128 -4.26 -9.54 -36.18
CA ASP A 128 -5.08 -10.73 -35.92
C ASP A 128 -5.12 -11.17 -34.44
N THR A 129 -4.62 -10.33 -33.50
CA THR A 129 -4.87 -10.55 -32.07
C THR A 129 -6.36 -10.52 -31.80
N VAL A 130 -6.84 -11.58 -31.16
CA VAL A 130 -8.25 -11.73 -30.76
C VAL A 130 -8.51 -10.93 -29.49
N TRP A 131 -9.42 -9.98 -29.59
CA TRP A 131 -9.99 -9.24 -28.47
C TRP A 131 -11.26 -9.94 -28.01
N LYS A 132 -11.19 -10.57 -26.83
CA LYS A 132 -12.28 -11.40 -26.30
C LYS A 132 -13.40 -10.54 -25.76
N TYR A 133 -14.63 -10.86 -26.10
CA TYR A 133 -15.80 -10.21 -25.52
C TYR A 133 -15.83 -10.34 -23.98
N ASP A 134 -16.11 -9.24 -23.29
CA ASP A 134 -16.38 -9.24 -21.85
C ASP A 134 -17.88 -8.99 -21.60
N PRO A 135 -18.62 -9.97 -21.04
CA PRO A 135 -20.04 -9.84 -20.78
C PRO A 135 -20.40 -8.83 -19.67
N LYS A 136 -19.43 -8.28 -18.95
CA LYS A 136 -19.64 -7.26 -17.91
C LYS A 136 -19.66 -5.84 -18.47
N GLY A 137 -19.26 -5.66 -19.72
CA GLY A 137 -19.29 -4.37 -20.41
C GLY A 137 -20.63 -4.09 -21.10
N PRO A 138 -20.76 -2.90 -21.73
CA PRO A 138 -19.78 -1.83 -21.74
C PRO A 138 -19.73 -1.08 -20.39
N TYR A 139 -18.56 -0.54 -20.04
CA TYR A 139 -18.30 0.08 -18.74
C TYR A 139 -18.58 1.58 -18.73
N ASP A 140 -19.10 2.10 -17.60
CA ASP A 140 -19.06 3.54 -17.30
C ASP A 140 -17.67 3.90 -16.74
N VAL A 141 -16.78 4.31 -17.65
CA VAL A 141 -15.38 4.62 -17.33
C VAL A 141 -15.27 5.80 -16.37
N ASP A 142 -16.13 6.81 -16.52
CA ASP A 142 -16.13 7.99 -15.66
C ASP A 142 -16.55 7.63 -14.23
N GLN A 143 -17.56 6.76 -14.07
CA GLN A 143 -17.93 6.25 -12.76
C GLN A 143 -16.81 5.40 -12.15
N MET A 144 -16.18 4.51 -12.92
CA MET A 144 -15.05 3.71 -12.44
C MET A 144 -13.87 4.57 -11.95
N LEU A 145 -13.59 5.68 -12.63
CA LEU A 145 -12.55 6.64 -12.22
C LEU A 145 -12.92 7.37 -10.93
N LYS A 146 -14.19 7.78 -10.78
CA LYS A 146 -14.69 8.38 -9.52
C LYS A 146 -14.58 7.40 -8.36
N ASP A 147 -14.98 6.15 -8.57
CA ASP A 147 -14.88 5.11 -7.54
C ASP A 147 -13.42 4.84 -7.16
N GLN A 148 -12.51 4.85 -8.13
CA GLN A 148 -11.07 4.71 -7.88
C GLN A 148 -10.53 5.89 -7.06
N ALA A 149 -10.88 7.13 -7.43
CA ALA A 149 -10.46 8.32 -6.70
C ALA A 149 -10.98 8.33 -5.25
N SER A 150 -12.23 7.89 -5.03
CA SER A 150 -12.80 7.75 -3.68
C SER A 150 -12.00 6.76 -2.82
N ARG A 151 -11.62 5.60 -3.37
CA ARG A 151 -10.80 4.62 -2.65
C ARG A 151 -9.41 5.16 -2.32
N ASP A 152 -8.81 5.90 -3.25
CA ASP A 152 -7.49 6.52 -3.04
C ASP A 152 -7.53 7.59 -1.94
N GLU A 153 -8.59 8.39 -1.89
CA GLU A 153 -8.81 9.39 -0.85
C GLU A 153 -9.02 8.73 0.52
N GLU A 154 -9.82 7.67 0.60
CA GLU A 154 -10.02 6.90 1.83
C GLU A 154 -8.70 6.28 2.35
N GLU A 155 -7.90 5.70 1.47
CA GLU A 155 -6.60 5.13 1.82
C GLU A 155 -5.64 6.21 2.33
N LEU A 156 -5.56 7.35 1.63
CA LEU A 156 -4.74 8.48 2.05
C LEU A 156 -5.18 9.03 3.40
N ASN A 157 -6.49 9.20 3.62
CA ASN A 157 -7.03 9.68 4.89
C ASN A 157 -6.72 8.71 6.04
N ALA A 158 -6.82 7.40 5.80
CA ALA A 158 -6.45 6.38 6.78
C ALA A 158 -4.94 6.40 7.10
N GLU A 159 -4.09 6.63 6.10
CA GLU A 159 -2.64 6.78 6.31
C GLU A 159 -2.31 8.05 7.11
N LEU A 160 -2.93 9.18 6.75
CA LEU A 160 -2.75 10.45 7.46
C LEU A 160 -3.20 10.34 8.92
N ALA A 161 -4.33 9.68 9.19
CA ALA A 161 -4.79 9.43 10.56
C ALA A 161 -3.75 8.62 11.37
N LYS A 162 -3.17 7.55 10.78
CA LYS A 162 -2.09 6.77 11.41
C LYS A 162 -0.84 7.59 11.67
N ILE A 163 -0.48 8.49 10.76
CA ILE A 163 0.68 9.39 10.92
C ILE A 163 0.42 10.38 12.07
N GLN A 164 -0.76 10.99 12.12
CA GLN A 164 -1.15 11.92 13.17
C GLN A 164 -1.16 11.24 14.55
N GLU A 165 -1.72 10.04 14.65
CA GLU A 165 -1.74 9.26 15.89
C GLU A 165 -0.31 8.95 16.37
N LYS A 166 0.56 8.48 15.47
CA LYS A 166 1.97 8.22 15.80
C LYS A 166 2.72 9.48 16.24
N ALA A 167 2.47 10.62 15.58
CA ALA A 167 3.08 11.89 15.93
C ALA A 167 2.63 12.36 17.32
N LEU A 168 1.33 12.23 17.63
CA LEU A 168 0.79 12.54 18.95
C LEU A 168 1.40 11.65 20.03
N GLN A 169 1.43 10.33 19.80
CA GLN A 169 2.04 9.37 20.72
C GLN A 169 3.52 9.67 20.94
N GLN A 170 4.27 10.00 19.89
CA GLN A 170 5.68 10.37 20.02
C GLN A 170 5.86 11.68 20.80
N GLY A 171 5.01 12.69 20.55
CA GLY A 171 5.03 13.94 21.32
C GLY A 171 4.79 13.72 22.81
N MET A 172 3.84 12.85 23.17
CA MET A 172 3.61 12.47 24.58
C MET A 172 4.84 11.76 25.18
N ARG A 173 5.47 10.86 24.43
CA ARG A 173 6.71 10.18 24.86
C ARG A 173 7.87 11.16 25.05
N ASP A 174 7.97 12.17 24.20
CA ASP A 174 9.01 13.21 24.30
C ASP A 174 8.83 14.06 25.56
N LEU A 175 7.58 14.37 25.94
CA LEU A 175 7.26 15.09 27.18
C LEU A 175 7.61 14.30 28.44
N GLU A 176 7.35 13.00 28.43
CA GLU A 176 7.61 12.11 29.57
C GLU A 176 9.07 11.67 29.66
N ALA A 177 9.80 11.68 28.55
CA ALA A 177 11.17 11.19 28.46
C ALA A 177 12.11 11.73 29.56
N PRO A 178 12.15 13.04 29.89
CA PRO A 178 13.05 13.56 30.92
C PRO A 178 12.87 12.93 32.30
N LYS A 179 11.67 12.43 32.61
CA LYS A 179 11.34 11.82 33.90
C LYS A 179 11.90 10.40 34.06
N LEU A 180 12.43 9.80 32.99
CA LEU A 180 12.97 8.44 33.01
C LEU A 180 14.29 8.27 33.77
N THR A 181 14.94 9.34 34.24
CA THR A 181 16.24 9.28 34.93
C THR A 181 16.36 8.17 35.99
N PRO A 182 15.39 7.94 36.89
CA PRO A 182 15.50 6.88 37.90
C PRO A 182 15.53 5.46 37.31
N TYR A 183 14.97 5.29 36.11
CA TYR A 183 14.74 4.03 35.42
C TYR A 183 15.82 3.74 34.36
N GLU A 184 16.77 4.64 34.13
CA GLU A 184 17.73 4.51 33.04
C GLU A 184 18.56 3.23 33.15
N GLY A 185 18.61 2.44 32.07
CA GLY A 185 19.34 1.19 31.97
C GLY A 185 18.64 0.17 31.08
N ASP A 186 19.27 -0.98 30.96
CA ASP A 186 18.70 -2.12 30.27
C ASP A 186 18.14 -3.12 31.28
N TRP A 187 16.97 -3.65 30.97
CA TRP A 187 16.16 -4.43 31.89
C TRP A 187 15.82 -5.76 31.24
N VAL A 188 16.07 -6.86 31.95
CA VAL A 188 15.77 -8.20 31.45
C VAL A 188 14.58 -8.76 32.22
N TYR A 189 13.55 -9.17 31.49
CA TYR A 189 12.39 -9.84 32.08
C TYR A 189 12.79 -11.18 32.70
N GLN A 190 12.40 -11.41 33.95
CA GLN A 190 12.57 -12.71 34.59
C GLN A 190 11.45 -13.65 34.15
N ARG A 191 11.84 -14.70 33.45
CA ARG A 191 10.93 -15.73 32.96
C ARG A 191 10.31 -16.46 34.13
N THR A 192 9.00 -16.64 34.05
CA THR A 192 8.19 -17.41 35.00
C THR A 192 7.89 -18.80 34.47
N THR A 193 7.92 -18.99 33.15
CA THR A 193 7.70 -20.29 32.49
C THR A 193 8.75 -20.56 31.41
N LYS A 194 8.89 -21.84 31.01
CA LYS A 194 9.76 -22.25 29.90
C LYS A 194 9.31 -21.72 28.54
N GLN A 195 8.05 -21.32 28.43
CA GLN A 195 7.47 -20.77 27.21
C GLN A 195 7.70 -19.26 27.09
N ASP A 196 8.06 -18.59 28.19
CA ASP A 196 8.29 -17.15 28.17
C ASP A 196 9.49 -16.85 27.24
N PRO A 197 9.38 -15.83 26.36
CA PRO A 197 10.49 -15.39 25.54
C PRO A 197 11.59 -14.75 26.40
N LEU A 198 12.79 -14.62 25.82
CA LEU A 198 13.76 -13.67 26.35
C LEU A 198 13.29 -12.27 25.96
N THR A 199 12.97 -11.42 26.93
CA THR A 199 12.57 -10.03 26.68
C THR A 199 13.53 -9.07 27.36
N ILE A 200 13.99 -8.08 26.58
CA ILE A 200 14.91 -7.04 27.02
C ILE A 200 14.23 -5.70 26.76
N MET A 201 14.22 -4.83 27.77
CA MET A 201 13.69 -3.48 27.69
C MET A 201 14.80 -2.47 27.95
N THR A 202 15.06 -1.56 27.01
CA THR A 202 15.96 -0.43 27.25
C THR A 202 15.13 0.76 27.69
N ILE A 203 15.57 1.44 28.75
CA ILE A 203 14.97 2.68 29.22
C ILE A 203 16.08 3.73 29.25
N TRP A 204 16.00 4.74 28.41
CA TRP A 204 16.95 5.86 28.42
C TRP A 204 16.23 7.15 28.05
N ARG A 205 16.57 8.31 28.61
CA ARG A 205 15.90 9.56 28.22
C ARG A 205 16.00 9.84 26.71
N LYS A 206 17.16 9.55 26.11
CA LYS A 206 17.42 9.82 24.69
C LYS A 206 16.74 8.83 23.73
N SER A 207 16.74 7.54 24.05
CA SER A 207 16.13 6.51 23.20
C SER A 207 14.73 6.10 23.63
N GLN A 208 14.25 6.65 24.76
CA GLN A 208 13.02 6.32 25.45
C GLN A 208 12.92 4.82 25.77
N ILE A 209 11.72 4.34 26.05
CA ILE A 209 11.47 2.92 26.31
C ILE A 209 11.33 2.17 24.98
N LYS A 210 12.07 1.07 24.85
CA LYS A 210 11.97 0.09 23.76
C LYS A 210 12.05 -1.31 24.33
N SER A 211 11.32 -2.24 23.74
CA SER A 211 11.30 -3.64 24.16
C SER A 211 11.60 -4.54 22.97
N TRP A 212 12.41 -5.57 23.19
CA TRP A 212 12.73 -6.60 22.21
C TRP A 212 12.47 -7.96 22.80
N SER A 213 11.81 -8.82 22.03
CA SER A 213 11.55 -10.20 22.41
C SER A 213 12.23 -11.17 21.45
N PHE A 214 12.77 -12.25 22.00
CA PHE A 214 13.49 -13.29 21.29
C PHE A 214 13.03 -14.67 21.75
N LYS A 215 13.09 -15.67 20.87
CA LYS A 215 12.98 -17.07 21.29
C LYS A 215 14.13 -17.37 22.25
N PHE A 216 13.83 -17.91 23.43
CA PHE A 216 14.86 -18.12 24.46
C PHE A 216 15.98 -19.06 24.00
N GLU A 217 15.66 -20.12 23.26
CA GLU A 217 16.65 -21.12 22.84
C GLU A 217 17.46 -20.69 21.63
N THR A 218 16.79 -20.28 20.55
CA THR A 218 17.43 -19.98 19.26
C THR A 218 17.86 -18.54 19.13
N MET A 219 17.35 -17.65 19.99
CA MET A 219 17.57 -16.21 19.93
C MET A 219 17.06 -15.55 18.63
N ASP A 220 16.14 -16.20 17.93
CA ASP A 220 15.42 -15.58 16.81
C ASP A 220 14.58 -14.42 17.35
N ARG A 221 14.64 -13.27 16.65
CA ARG A 221 13.82 -12.11 17.01
C ARG A 221 12.35 -12.43 16.81
N LEU A 222 11.55 -12.26 17.87
CA LEU A 222 10.10 -12.37 17.84
C LEU A 222 9.44 -11.03 17.56
N GLY A 223 9.95 -9.96 18.15
CA GLY A 223 9.31 -8.65 18.04
C GLY A 223 10.16 -7.50 18.57
N HIS A 224 9.70 -6.30 18.24
CA HIS A 224 10.21 -5.03 18.76
C HIS A 224 9.03 -4.10 18.98
N GLU A 225 8.97 -3.52 20.18
CA GLU A 225 7.91 -2.62 20.59
C GLU A 225 8.49 -1.30 21.09
N VAL A 226 7.75 -0.23 20.84
CA VAL A 226 8.07 1.14 21.28
C VAL A 226 6.89 1.63 22.10
N PRO A 227 6.74 1.16 23.35
CA PRO A 227 5.54 1.44 24.13
C PRO A 227 5.43 2.92 24.50
N GLY A 228 4.19 3.40 24.61
CA GLY A 228 3.89 4.62 25.36
C GLY A 228 4.27 4.43 26.83
N PHE A 229 4.56 5.52 27.52
CA PHE A 229 4.88 5.47 28.94
C PHE A 229 4.56 6.79 29.62
N GLU A 230 4.42 6.72 30.94
CA GLU A 230 4.14 7.86 31.81
C GLU A 230 4.85 7.63 33.14
N VAL A 231 5.56 8.64 33.65
CA VAL A 231 6.16 8.58 34.98
C VAL A 231 5.26 9.33 35.96
N THR A 232 4.71 8.57 36.91
CA THR A 232 3.81 9.06 37.95
C THR A 232 4.45 8.94 39.33
N GLU A 233 3.82 9.51 40.36
CA GLU A 233 4.26 9.33 41.75
C GLU A 233 4.21 7.85 42.20
N ALA A 234 3.30 7.07 41.64
CA ALA A 234 3.13 5.65 41.96
C ALA A 234 4.17 4.75 41.27
N GLY A 235 4.84 5.24 40.22
CA GLY A 235 5.84 4.49 39.46
C GLY A 235 5.79 4.77 37.96
N LEU A 236 6.42 3.87 37.20
CA LEU A 236 6.52 3.95 35.75
C LEU A 236 5.40 3.12 35.12
N LYS A 237 4.49 3.79 34.42
CA LYS A 237 3.45 3.13 33.63
C LYS A 237 3.97 2.91 32.22
N ILE A 238 3.89 1.68 31.71
CA ILE A 238 4.37 1.30 30.37
C ILE A 238 3.22 0.66 29.58
N GLY A 239 3.00 1.10 28.35
CA GLY A 239 1.90 0.68 27.47
C GLY A 239 0.84 1.77 27.28
N THR A 240 -0.21 1.47 26.52
CA THR A 240 -1.34 2.38 26.26
C THR A 240 -2.68 1.70 26.55
N GLY A 241 -3.64 2.47 27.06
CA GLY A 241 -4.99 2.00 27.37
C GLY A 241 -5.00 0.79 28.32
N PRO A 242 -5.79 -0.27 28.03
CA PRO A 242 -5.94 -1.43 28.92
C PRO A 242 -4.72 -2.36 28.96
N LYS A 243 -3.73 -2.14 28.09
CA LYS A 243 -2.47 -2.90 28.07
C LYS A 243 -1.34 -2.20 28.85
N ALA A 244 -1.65 -1.07 29.48
CA ALA A 244 -0.67 -0.33 30.25
C ALA A 244 -0.53 -0.96 31.65
N HIS A 245 0.71 -1.19 32.06
CA HIS A 245 1.05 -1.78 33.35
C HIS A 245 1.88 -0.81 34.20
N LEU A 246 1.59 -0.75 35.49
CA LEU A 246 2.32 0.06 36.45
C LEU A 246 3.47 -0.73 37.06
N TYR A 247 4.69 -0.20 36.95
CA TYR A 247 5.90 -0.80 37.52
C TYR A 247 6.45 0.06 38.66
N SER A 248 6.69 -0.57 39.81
CA SER A 248 7.43 0.01 40.92
C SER A 248 8.92 -0.29 40.78
N LEU A 249 9.76 0.68 41.14
CA LEU A 249 11.22 0.54 41.17
C LEU A 249 11.66 0.23 42.60
N SER A 250 12.48 -0.80 42.78
CA SER A 250 13.05 -1.14 44.08
C SER A 250 13.97 -0.03 44.62
N PRO A 251 14.16 0.09 45.95
CA PRO A 251 15.02 1.13 46.54
C PRO A 251 16.48 1.10 46.05
N ASP A 252 17.01 -0.09 45.76
CA ASP A 252 18.35 -0.29 45.20
C ASP A 252 18.44 -0.02 43.68
N LYS A 253 17.30 0.31 43.06
CA LYS A 253 17.13 0.60 41.63
C LYS A 253 17.53 -0.57 40.71
N LYS A 254 17.51 -1.80 41.21
CA LYS A 254 17.90 -3.00 40.44
C LYS A 254 16.71 -3.82 39.93
N THR A 255 15.51 -3.58 40.44
CA THR A 255 14.34 -4.39 40.11
C THR A 255 13.14 -3.51 39.77
N LEU A 256 12.49 -3.80 38.64
CA LEU A 256 11.13 -3.32 38.36
C LEU A 256 10.14 -4.45 38.60
N THR A 257 9.06 -4.17 39.33
CA THR A 257 8.01 -5.14 39.63
C THR A 257 6.67 -4.60 39.16
N CYS A 258 5.95 -5.38 38.37
CA CYS A 258 4.60 -5.00 37.96
C CYS A 258 3.65 -5.04 39.14
N MET A 259 2.86 -3.99 39.31
CA MET A 259 1.95 -3.78 40.44
C MET A 259 0.52 -4.25 40.12
N ASP A 260 0.14 -4.25 38.86
CA ASP A 260 -1.23 -4.51 38.37
C ASP A 260 -1.31 -5.69 37.38
N CYS A 261 -0.22 -6.42 37.18
CA CYS A 261 -0.20 -7.60 36.33
C CYS A 261 -0.89 -8.79 37.01
N THR A 262 -1.65 -9.56 36.22
CA THR A 262 -2.30 -10.79 36.68
C THR A 262 -1.30 -11.90 37.03
N LYS A 263 -0.13 -11.87 36.38
CA LYS A 263 1.02 -12.72 36.72
C LYS A 263 2.12 -11.83 37.33
N PRO A 264 2.88 -12.34 38.32
CA PRO A 264 4.03 -11.61 38.83
C PRO A 264 5.07 -11.38 37.73
N GLU A 265 5.16 -10.15 37.24
CA GLU A 265 6.20 -9.74 36.31
C GLU A 265 7.31 -8.99 37.04
N ARG A 266 8.55 -9.39 36.78
CA ARG A 266 9.74 -8.77 37.35
C ARG A 266 10.79 -8.55 36.27
N TRP A 267 11.47 -7.42 36.34
CA TRP A 267 12.59 -7.09 35.48
C TRP A 267 13.83 -6.80 36.32
N LEU A 268 14.96 -7.34 35.92
CA LEU A 268 16.25 -7.08 36.54
C LEU A 268 17.08 -6.12 35.69
N LYS A 269 17.68 -5.13 36.35
CA LYS A 269 18.60 -4.20 35.71
C LYS A 269 19.91 -4.91 35.37
N ALA A 270 20.33 -4.81 34.12
CA ALA A 270 21.58 -5.35 33.64
C ALA A 270 22.78 -4.53 34.14
N ASP A 271 23.93 -5.20 34.24
CA ASP A 271 25.21 -4.54 34.47
C ASP A 271 25.56 -3.69 33.24
N PRO A 272 25.77 -2.37 33.39
CA PRO A 272 26.09 -1.49 32.27
C PRO A 272 27.42 -1.82 31.57
N ASN A 273 28.30 -2.61 32.21
CA ASN A 273 29.56 -3.05 31.62
C ASN A 273 29.43 -4.36 30.84
N LYS A 274 28.26 -5.00 30.85
CA LYS A 274 28.00 -6.26 30.15
C LYS A 274 27.10 -5.99 28.96
N ASP A 275 27.53 -6.48 27.81
CA ASP A 275 26.76 -6.36 26.60
C ASP A 275 25.61 -7.38 26.60
N LEU A 276 24.36 -6.90 26.53
CA LEU A 276 23.20 -7.78 26.36
C LEU A 276 23.07 -8.35 24.93
N SER A 277 23.87 -7.83 23.99
CA SER A 277 24.09 -8.47 22.69
C SER A 277 24.89 -9.79 22.84
N ASP A 278 25.66 -9.94 23.93
CA ASP A 278 26.12 -11.24 24.42
C ASP A 278 24.93 -11.95 25.09
N ARG A 279 24.10 -12.53 24.23
CA ARG A 279 22.83 -13.19 24.51
C ARG A 279 22.91 -14.25 25.62
N TYR A 280 24.11 -14.73 25.92
CA TYR A 280 24.36 -15.63 27.04
C TYR A 280 24.07 -14.95 28.39
N TYR A 281 24.56 -13.73 28.60
CA TYR A 281 24.31 -12.97 29.82
C TYR A 281 22.83 -12.64 30.00
N ALA A 282 22.16 -12.21 28.93
CA ALA A 282 20.73 -11.93 28.95
C ALA A 282 19.91 -13.18 29.32
N ARG A 283 20.25 -14.36 28.79
CA ARG A 283 19.59 -15.63 29.16
C ARG A 283 19.81 -16.00 30.62
N GLN A 284 21.01 -15.80 31.16
CA GLN A 284 21.28 -16.05 32.59
C GLN A 284 20.41 -15.16 33.47
N MET A 285 20.31 -13.87 33.14
CA MET A 285 19.48 -12.91 33.88
C MET A 285 17.99 -13.26 33.84
N ALA A 286 17.51 -13.68 32.66
CA ALA A 286 16.12 -14.04 32.46
C ALA A 286 15.72 -15.32 33.23
N GLY A 287 16.68 -16.19 33.53
CA GLY A 287 16.43 -17.44 34.25
C GLY A 287 15.83 -18.54 33.37
N ASN A 288 15.95 -19.78 33.85
CA ASN A 288 15.39 -20.97 33.21
C ASN A 288 14.50 -21.73 34.21
N PRO A 289 13.26 -21.25 34.43
CA PRO A 289 12.30 -21.89 35.33
C PRO A 289 11.89 -23.31 34.88
#